data_AF-A0A836T3Y7-F1
#
_entry.id   AF-A0A836T3Y7-F1
#
_cell.length_a   1.000
_cell.length_b   1.000
_cell.length_c   1.000
_cell.angle_alpha   90.00
_cell.angle_beta   90.00
_cell.angle_gamma   90.00
#
_symmetry.space_group_name_H-M   'P 1'
#
loop_
_entity.id
_entity.type
_entity.pdbx_description
1 polymer ?
#
loop_
_entity_poly.entity_id
_entity_poly.type
_entity_poly.pdbx_seq_one_letter_code
_entity_poly.pdbx_strand_id
1 'polypeptide(L)' 'MWEVELRPEIKKELRDPEKYVKGMNMTYNGITIAMVGVLMMMTLYFMRPEHVLHPLWIEILGLLVAGWGEFLKFRAK' A
#
# COMPACT_ATOMS: atom_id res chain seq x y z
N MET A 1 2.49 -3.57 11.02
CA MET A 1 2.61 -4.16 9.68
C MET A 1 1.54 -5.25 9.61
N TRP A 2 0.71 -5.28 8.57
CA TRP A 2 -0.50 -6.13 8.56
C TRP A 2 -0.14 -7.63 8.63
N GLU A 3 -0.81 -8.42 9.47
CA GLU A 3 -0.65 -9.86 9.44
C GLU A 3 -1.66 -10.45 8.46
N VAL A 4 -1.17 -10.85 7.29
CA VAL A 4 -1.99 -11.37 6.21
C VAL A 4 -1.87 -12.89 6.19
N GLU A 5 -2.93 -13.58 6.61
CA GLU A 5 -3.05 -15.02 6.45
C GLU A 5 -3.87 -15.36 5.20
N LEU A 6 -3.26 -16.12 4.29
CA LEU A 6 -3.97 -16.67 3.15
C LEU A 6 -4.79 -17.88 3.57
N ARG A 7 -6.01 -17.98 3.03
CA ARG A 7 -6.79 -19.22 3.09
C ARG A 7 -5.99 -20.37 2.46
N PRO A 8 -6.06 -21.58 3.04
CA PRO A 8 -5.26 -22.73 2.58
C PRO A 8 -5.59 -23.14 1.13
N GLU A 9 -6.79 -22.84 0.63
CA GLU A 9 -7.20 -23.04 -0.76
C GLU A 9 -6.33 -22.22 -1.73
N ILE A 10 -6.15 -20.92 -1.44
CA ILE A 10 -5.39 -20.00 -2.28
C ILE A 10 -3.89 -20.31 -2.22
N LYS A 11 -3.38 -20.80 -1.08
CA LYS A 11 -1.98 -21.24 -0.96
C LYS A 11 -1.63 -22.38 -1.92
N LYS A 12 -2.58 -23.24 -2.29
CA LYS A 12 -2.35 -24.37 -3.21
C LYS A 12 -2.28 -23.94 -4.68
N GLU A 13 -2.89 -22.82 -5.03
CA GLU A 13 -2.91 -22.27 -6.39
C GLU A 13 -1.70 -21.36 -6.68
N LEU A 14 -1.00 -20.91 -5.64
CA LEU A 14 0.13 -19.99 -5.75
C LEU A 14 1.45 -20.74 -5.90
N ARG A 15 2.29 -20.28 -6.82
CA ARG A 15 3.66 -20.77 -6.98
C ARG A 15 4.54 -20.49 -5.76
N ASP A 16 4.39 -19.33 -5.13
CA ASP A 16 5.15 -18.92 -3.93
C ASP A 16 4.24 -18.17 -2.93
N PRO A 17 3.58 -18.88 -2.01
CA PRO A 17 2.60 -18.30 -1.09
C PRO A 17 3.20 -17.26 -0.13
N GLU A 18 4.44 -17.44 0.32
CA GLU A 18 5.11 -16.50 1.24
C GLU A 18 5.40 -15.17 0.57
N LYS A 19 5.88 -15.22 -0.68
CA LYS A 19 6.13 -14.01 -1.47
C LYS A 19 4.84 -13.28 -1.80
N TYR A 20 3.75 -14.00 -2.02
CA TYR A 20 2.43 -13.40 -2.22
C TYR A 20 1.94 -12.67 -0.96
N VAL A 21 2.06 -13.29 0.22
CA VAL A 21 1.76 -12.66 1.51
C VAL A 21 2.58 -11.39 1.70
N LYS A 22 3.89 -11.45 1.43
CA LYS A 22 4.78 -10.28 1.52
C LYS A 22 4.34 -9.16 0.57
N GLY A 23 3.94 -9.51 -0.65
CA GLY A 23 3.40 -8.57 -1.63
C GLY A 23 2.12 -7.90 -1.14
N MET A 24 1.14 -8.68 -0.65
CA MET A 24 -0.09 -8.16 -0.03
C MET A 24 0.21 -7.20 1.14
N ASN A 25 1.15 -7.56 1.99
CA ASN A 25 1.52 -6.76 3.15
C ASN A 25 2.11 -5.41 2.72
N MET A 26 3.00 -5.41 1.73
CA MET A 26 3.52 -4.19 1.10
C MET A 26 2.41 -3.37 0.45
N THR A 27 1.47 -4.01 -0.27
CA THR A 27 0.33 -3.32 -0.86
C THR A 27 -0.52 -2.60 0.18
N TYR A 28 -0.87 -3.27 1.28
CA TYR A 28 -1.66 -2.65 2.36
C TYR A 28 -0.90 -1.54 3.07
N ASN A 29 0.41 -1.69 3.30
CA ASN A 29 1.22 -0.62 3.88
C ASN A 29 1.27 0.60 2.93
N GLY A 30 1.45 0.37 1.62
CA GLY A 30 1.47 1.44 0.62
C GLY A 30 0.14 2.20 0.54
N ILE A 31 -0.99 1.47 0.56
CA ILE A 31 -2.33 2.08 0.63
C ILE A 31 -2.50 2.87 1.93
N THR A 32 -2.03 2.33 3.06
CA THR A 32 -2.10 3.03 4.37
C THR A 32 -1.32 4.35 4.32
N ILE A 33 -0.12 4.35 3.73
CA ILE A 33 0.69 5.56 3.55
C ILE A 33 -0.05 6.59 2.68
N ALA A 34 -0.64 6.16 1.57
CA ALA A 34 -1.41 7.04 0.70
C ALA A 34 -2.63 7.64 1.42
N MET A 35 -3.37 6.84 2.20
CA MET A 35 -4.50 7.31 3.01
C MET A 35 -4.09 8.36 4.05
N VAL A 36 -2.94 8.19 4.68
CA VAL A 36 -2.38 9.20 5.61
C VAL A 36 -2.04 10.49 4.86
N GLY A 37 -1.45 10.39 3.66
CA GLY A 37 -1.20 11.53 2.78
C GLY A 37 -2.47 12.33 2.49
N VAL A 38 -3.53 11.66 2.04
CA VAL A 38 -4.85 12.29 1.79
C VAL A 38 -5.39 12.97 3.05
N LEU A 39 -5.32 12.33 4.21
CA LEU A 39 -5.78 12.91 5.47
C LEU A 39 -5.00 14.17 5.86
N MET A 40 -3.68 14.19 5.64
CA MET A 40 -2.87 15.38 5.85
C MET A 40 -3.25 16.50 4.89
N MET A 41 -3.48 16.20 3.61
CA MET A 41 -3.92 17.18 2.61
C MET A 41 -5.30 17.74 2.97
N MET A 42 -6.23 16.89 3.41
CA MET A 42 -7.56 17.31 3.88
C MET A 42 -7.46 18.21 5.12
N THR A 43 -6.57 17.89 6.07
CA THR A 43 -6.35 18.74 7.26
C THR A 43 -5.77 20.10 6.85
N LEU A 44 -4.79 20.11 5.94
CA LEU A 44 -4.19 21.35 5.43
C LEU A 44 -5.20 22.18 4.64
N TYR A 45 -6.16 21.57 3.95
CA TYR A 45 -7.20 22.29 3.23
C TYR A 45 -7.99 23.24 4.13
N PHE A 46 -8.28 22.83 5.37
CA PHE A 46 -9.00 23.66 6.33
C PHE A 46 -8.08 24.61 7.12
N MET A 47 -6.81 24.26 7.36
CA MET A 47 -5.91 25.05 8.20
C MET A 47 -5.00 26.02 7.43
N ARG A 48 -4.45 25.58 6.29
CA ARG A 48 -3.43 26.26 5.47
C ARG A 48 -3.56 25.81 4.01
N PRO A 49 -4.57 26.29 3.27
CA PRO A 49 -4.89 25.82 1.93
C PRO A 49 -3.72 25.97 0.95
N GLU A 50 -2.86 26.97 1.13
CA GLU A 50 -1.66 27.20 0.31
C GLU A 50 -0.61 26.08 0.43
N HIS A 51 -0.67 25.27 1.50
CA HIS A 51 0.24 24.15 1.74
C HIS A 51 -0.38 22.78 1.42
N VAL A 52 -1.64 22.71 0.94
CA VAL A 52 -2.38 21.47 0.68
C VAL A 52 -1.59 20.45 -0.14
N LEU A 53 -0.78 20.88 -1.10
CA LEU A 53 -0.05 20.00 -2.01
C LEU A 53 1.32 19.55 -1.48
N HIS A 54 1.79 20.09 -0.35
CA HIS A 54 3.08 19.67 0.24
C HIS A 54 3.18 18.16 0.53
N PRO A 55 2.12 17.49 1.04
CA PRO A 55 2.14 16.05 1.30
C PRO A 55 2.02 15.17 0.05
N LEU A 56 1.96 15.72 -1.16
CA LEU A 56 1.80 14.95 -2.40
C LEU A 56 2.88 13.85 -2.56
N TRP A 57 4.10 14.12 -2.11
CA TRP A 57 5.18 13.14 -2.11
C TRP A 57 4.87 11.88 -1.29
N ILE A 58 4.05 11.99 -0.23
CA ILE A 58 3.60 10.87 0.60
C ILE A 58 2.68 9.96 -0.22
N GLU A 59 1.79 10.53 -1.03
CA GLU A 59 0.94 9.72 -1.92
C GLU A 59 1.75 8.99 -2.98
N ILE A 60 2.72 9.67 -3.61
CA ILE A 60 3.63 9.04 -4.58
C ILE A 60 4.39 7.88 -3.95
N LEU A 61 4.91 8.06 -2.73
CA LEU A 61 5.58 6.99 -1.99
C LEU A 61 4.63 5.83 -1.66
N GLY A 62 3.41 6.12 -1.21
CA GLY A 62 2.38 5.12 -0.94
C GLY A 62 2.05 4.28 -2.17
N LEU A 63 1.86 4.93 -3.32
CA LEU A 63 1.59 4.28 -4.60
C LEU A 63 2.78 3.45 -5.10
N LEU A 64 4.01 3.93 -4.95
CA LEU A 64 5.21 3.16 -5.31
C LEU A 64 5.33 1.88 -4.47
N VAL A 65 5.13 1.98 -3.16
CA VAL A 65 5.15 0.82 -2.25
C VAL A 65 4.02 -0.14 -2.60
N ALA A 66 2.82 0.39 -2.90
CA ALA A 66 1.68 -0.44 -3.27
C ALA A 66 1.89 -1.17 -4.61
N GLY A 67 2.40 -0.46 -5.61
CA GLY A 67 2.73 -1.01 -6.93
C GLY A 67 3.83 -2.06 -6.85
N TRP A 68 4.84 -1.87 -5.98
CA TRP A 68 5.85 -2.89 -5.73
C TRP A 68 5.26 -4.14 -5.07
N GLY A 69 4.35 -3.97 -4.12
CA GLY A 69 3.60 -5.07 -3.51
C GLY A 69 2.80 -5.87 -4.54
N GLU A 70 2.10 -5.19 -5.46
CA GLU A 70 1.37 -5.83 -6.55
C GLU A 70 2.30 -6.55 -7.55
N PHE A 71 3.45 -5.97 -7.86
CA PHE A 71 4.46 -6.63 -8.70
C PHE A 71 4.98 -7.92 -8.05
N LEU A 72 5.22 -7.91 -6.74
CA LEU A 72 5.61 -9.12 -6.00
C LEU A 72 4.52 -10.19 -6.01
N LYS A 73 3.24 -9.79 -5.87
CA LYS A 73 2.10 -10.70 -6.00
C LYS A 73 2.02 -11.32 -7.40
N PHE A 74 2.20 -10.52 -8.45
CA PHE A 74 2.18 -11.00 -9.84
C PHE A 74 3.30 -12.03 -10.11
N ARG A 75 4.48 -11.82 -9.51
CA ARG A 75 5.60 -12.77 -9.60
C ARG A 75 5.45 -14.04 -8.75
N ALA A 76 4.51 -14.04 -7.81
CA ALA A 76 4.29 -15.10 -6.83
C ALA A 76 3.08 -16.00 -7.18
N LYS A 77 2.20 -15.50 -8.06
CA LYS A 77 1.27 -16.33 -8.85
C LYS A 77 2.06 -17.16 -9.84
#